data_AF-A0A452YZU2-F1
#
_entry.id   AF-A0A452YZU2-F1
#
_cell.length_a   1.000
_cell.length_b   1.000
_cell.length_c   1.000
_cell.angle_alpha   90.00
_cell.angle_beta   90.00
_cell.angle_gamma   90.00
#
_symmetry.space_group_name_H-M   'P 1'
#
loop_
_entity.id
_entity.type
_entity.pdbx_description
1 polymer ?
#
loop_
_entity_poly.entity_id
_entity_poly.type
_entity_poly.pdbx_seq_one_letter_code
_entity_poly.pdbx_strand_id
1 'polypeptide(L)' 'EAYWRLHGTQRWVLRGDANTAYFQAIANGRRRRNSIHCLWDGDTPLVRPSDIRSHVDGFHKALFSPPLGVG' A
#
# COMPACT_ATOMS: atom_id res chain seq x y z
N GLU A 1 -16.01 32.77 19.47
CA GLU A 1 -15.01 31.67 19.54
C GLU A 1 -15.64 30.27 19.54
N ALA A 2 -16.61 29.97 20.41
CA ALA A 2 -17.22 28.64 20.52
C ALA A 2 -17.88 28.11 19.23
N TYR A 3 -18.52 28.98 18.46
CA TYR A 3 -19.15 28.64 17.18
C TYR A 3 -18.15 28.04 16.17
N TRP A 4 -16.99 28.68 15.99
CA TRP A 4 -15.96 28.22 15.06
C TRP A 4 -15.28 26.93 15.52
N ARG A 5 -15.11 26.75 16.84
CA ARG A 5 -14.57 25.51 17.41
C ARG A 5 -15.52 24.33 17.18
N LEU A 6 -16.82 24.52 17.46
CA LEU A 6 -17.83 23.48 17.24
C LEU A 6 -17.94 23.07 15.76
N HIS A 7 -17.92 24.04 14.86
CA HIS A 7 -17.91 23.78 13.41
C HIS A 7 -16.62 23.09 12.95
N GLY A 8 -15.46 23.47 13.47
CA GLY A 8 -14.19 22.80 13.20
C GLY A 8 -14.22 21.33 13.63
N THR A 9 -14.69 21.06 14.86
CA THR A 9 -14.81 19.69 15.40
C THR A 9 -15.84 18.86 14.64
N GLN A 10 -17.03 19.40 14.34
CA GLN A 10 -18.02 18.69 13.53
C GLN A 10 -17.47 18.33 12.14
N ARG A 11 -16.74 19.25 11.52
CA ARG A 11 -16.15 19.02 10.19
C ARG A 11 -15.06 17.95 10.23
N TRP A 12 -14.27 17.90 11.31
CA TRP A 12 -13.25 16.87 11.54
C TRP A 12 -13.87 15.49 11.79
N VAL A 13 -14.94 15.42 12.60
CA VAL A 13 -15.67 14.17 12.87
C VAL A 13 -16.38 13.64 11.62
N LEU A 14 -16.98 14.53 10.83
CA LEU A 14 -17.80 14.13 9.67
C LEU A 14 -16.98 13.86 8.40
N ARG A 15 -15.85 14.55 8.19
CA ARG A 15 -15.03 14.41 6.96
C ARG A 15 -13.63 13.88 7.20
N GLY A 16 -13.23 13.70 8.45
CA GLY A 16 -11.84 13.46 8.82
C GLY A 16 -10.98 14.73 8.70
N ASP A 17 -9.70 14.55 8.99
CA ASP A 17 -8.66 15.55 8.75
C ASP A 17 -8.35 15.66 7.25
N ALA A 18 -8.33 16.89 6.72
CA ALA A 18 -7.92 17.18 5.35
C ALA A 18 -6.49 16.69 5.03
N ASN A 19 -5.58 16.65 6.01
CA ASN A 19 -4.23 16.13 5.77
C ASN A 19 -4.25 14.63 5.47
N THR A 20 -5.10 13.86 6.16
CA THR A 20 -5.21 12.42 5.92
C THR A 20 -5.68 12.14 4.49
N ALA A 21 -6.72 12.85 4.03
CA ALA A 21 -7.21 12.74 2.65
C ALA A 21 -6.13 13.11 1.62
N TYR A 22 -5.36 14.18 1.89
CA TYR A 22 -4.26 14.61 1.04
C TYR A 22 -3.16 13.53 0.90
N PHE A 23 -2.65 13.00 2.02
CA PHE A 23 -1.61 11.97 1.99
C PHE A 23 -2.08 10.66 1.37
N GLN A 24 -3.33 10.25 1.63
CA GLN A 24 -3.94 9.09 0.97
C GLN A 24 -4.05 9.29 -0.55
N ALA A 25 -4.48 10.48 -1.01
CA ALA A 25 -4.56 10.78 -2.44
C ALA A 25 -3.19 10.68 -3.12
N ILE A 26 -2.13 11.18 -2.48
CA ILE A 26 -0.76 11.07 -2.99
C ILE A 26 -0.30 9.61 -3.00
N ALA A 27 -0.51 8.86 -1.92
CA ALA A 27 -0.15 7.44 -1.84
C ALA A 27 -0.88 6.61 -2.91
N ASN A 28 -2.18 6.85 -3.08
CA ASN A 28 -3.01 6.19 -4.09
C ASN A 28 -2.60 6.57 -5.52
N GLY A 29 -2.29 7.85 -5.77
CA GLY A 29 -1.78 8.30 -7.06
C GLY A 29 -0.44 7.66 -7.42
N ARG A 30 0.46 7.49 -6.44
CA ARG A 30 1.71 6.73 -6.63
C ARG A 30 1.43 5.25 -6.88
N ARG A 31 0.54 4.63 -6.11
CA ARG A 31 0.14 3.21 -6.29
C ARG A 31 -0.45 2.95 -7.68
N ARG A 32 -1.34 3.82 -8.16
CA ARG A 32 -1.98 3.69 -9.48
C ARG A 32 -0.96 3.71 -10.63
N ARG A 33 0.15 4.44 -10.47
CA ARG A 33 1.21 4.52 -11.48
C ARG A 33 2.28 3.43 -11.33
N ASN A 34 2.26 2.69 -10.22
CA ASN A 34 3.26 1.68 -9.90
C ASN A 34 2.64 0.28 -9.90
N SER A 35 1.95 -0.07 -11.01
CA SER A 35 1.42 -1.41 -11.23
C SER A 35 2.34 -2.21 -12.15
N ILE A 36 2.72 -3.41 -11.69
CA ILE A 36 3.44 -4.38 -12.50
C ILE A 36 2.39 -5.17 -13.29
N HIS A 37 2.40 -5.03 -14.62
CA HIS A 37 1.43 -5.70 -15.51
C HIS A 37 1.87 -7.10 -15.92
N CYS A 38 3.17 -7.37 -15.90
CA CYS A 38 3.75 -8.66 -16.23
C CYS A 38 5.07 -8.80 -15.47
N LEU A 39 5.31 -9.99 -14.92
CA LEU A 39 6.56 -10.37 -14.27
C LEU A 39 6.97 -11.73 -14.81
N TRP A 40 8.25 -11.94 -15.11
CA TRP A 40 8.76 -13.23 -15.56
C TRP A 40 9.33 -14.02 -14.39
N ASP A 41 8.92 -15.27 -14.25
CA ASP A 41 9.51 -16.27 -13.36
C ASP A 41 10.19 -17.33 -14.22
N GLY A 42 11.50 -17.13 -14.46
CA GLY A 42 12.23 -17.84 -15.51
C GLY A 42 11.57 -17.64 -16.87
N ASP A 43 11.17 -18.74 -17.51
CA ASP A 43 10.47 -18.73 -18.80
C ASP A 43 8.94 -18.59 -18.68
N THR A 44 8.40 -18.46 -17.46
CA THR A 44 6.95 -18.38 -17.22
C THR A 44 6.49 -16.93 -16.98
N PRO A 45 5.62 -16.36 -17.83
CA PRO A 45 5.07 -15.03 -17.61
C PRO A 45 3.91 -15.05 -16.59
N LEU A 46 4.04 -14.25 -15.54
CA LEU A 46 3.00 -13.96 -14.55
C LEU A 46 2.27 -12.67 -14.94
N VAL A 47 1.03 -12.80 -15.40
CA VAL A 47 0.19 -11.66 -15.84
C VAL A 47 -0.93 -11.36 -14.84
N ARG A 48 -1.34 -12.35 -14.04
CA ARG A 48 -2.39 -12.16 -13.04
C ARG A 48 -1.82 -11.40 -11.83
N PRO A 49 -2.48 -10.33 -11.36
CA PRO A 49 -2.00 -9.55 -10.21
C PRO A 49 -1.81 -10.38 -8.92
N SER A 50 -2.62 -11.42 -8.72
CA SER A 50 -2.49 -12.35 -7.58
C SER A 50 -1.19 -13.14 -7.61
N ASP A 51 -0.76 -13.53 -8.81
CA ASP A 51 0.37 -14.43 -9.03
C ASP A 51 1.67 -13.62 -8.93
N ILE A 52 1.68 -12.42 -9.53
CA ILE A 52 2.74 -11.41 -9.35
C ILE A 52 2.93 -11.11 -7.86
N ARG A 53 1.84 -10.85 -7.12
CA ARG A 53 1.92 -10.55 -5.68
C ARG A 53 2.47 -11.72 -4.88
N SER A 54 1.96 -12.92 -5.10
CA SER A 54 2.41 -14.12 -4.38
C SER A 54 3.88 -14.41 -4.63
N HIS A 55 4.35 -14.26 -5.88
CA HIS A 55 5.75 -14.43 -6.23
C HIS A 55 6.66 -13.39 -5.54
N VAL A 56 6.30 -12.11 -5.61
CA VAL A 56 7.06 -11.03 -4.95
C VAL A 56 7.10 -11.19 -3.43
N ASP A 57 5.95 -11.51 -2.81
CA ASP A 57 5.85 -11.73 -1.37
C ASP A 57 6.68 -12.94 -0.94
N GLY A 58 6.66 -14.03 -1.72
CA GLY A 58 7.46 -15.23 -1.47
C GLY A 58 8.96 -14.95 -1.53
N PHE A 59 9.41 -14.24 -2.58
CA PHE A 59 10.81 -13.85 -2.75
C PHE A 59 11.32 -13.02 -1.57
N HIS A 60 10.59 -11.98 -1.17
CA HIS A 60 11.01 -11.12 -0.06
C HIS A 60 10.95 -11.84 1.29
N LYS A 61 9.95 -12.69 1.51
CA LYS A 61 9.92 -13.53 2.71
C LYS A 61 11.15 -14.41 2.79
N ALA A 62 11.58 -15.05 1.70
CA ALA A 62 12.79 -15.86 1.68
C ALA A 62 14.05 -15.01 1.95
N LEU A 63 14.14 -13.81 1.40
CA LEU A 63 15.28 -12.90 1.59
C LEU A 63 15.47 -12.47 3.05
N PHE A 64 14.37 -12.27 3.78
CA PHE A 64 14.38 -11.81 5.17
C PHE A 64 14.09 -12.90 6.20
N SER A 65 13.84 -14.13 5.76
CA SER A 65 13.76 -15.28 6.67
C SER A 65 15.18 -15.72 7.00
N PRO A 66 15.49 -15.98 8.29
CA PRO A 66 16.76 -16.58 8.63
C PRO A 66 16.89 -17.94 7.92
N PRO A 67 18.09 -18.32 7.45
CA PRO A 67 18.30 -19.67 6.95
C PRO A 67 17.90 -20.65 8.06
N LEU A 68 17.12 -21.67 7.71
CA LEU A 68 16.72 -22.73 8.63
C LEU A 68 17.98 -23.32 9.30
N GLY A 69 18.22 -22.95 10.55
CA GLY A 69 19.12 -23.61 11.51
C GLY A 69 20.58 -23.78 11.09
N VAL A 70 21.44 -22.86 11.53
CA VAL A 70 22.73 -23.26 12.11
C VAL A 70 22.70 -22.80 13.56
N GLY A 71 22.16 -23.67 14.41
CA GLY A 71 22.32 -23.66 15.86
C GLY A 71 23.03 -24.93 16.27
#